data_AF-A0A069A694-F1
#
_entry.id   AF-A0A069A694-F1
#
_cell.length_a   1.000
_cell.length_b   1.000
_cell.length_c   1.000
_cell.angle_alpha   90.00
_cell.angle_beta   90.00
_cell.angle_gamma   90.00
#
_symmetry.space_group_name_H-M   'P 1'
#
loop_
_entity.id
_entity.type
_entity.pdbx_description
1 polymer ?
#
loop_
_entity_poly.entity_id
_entity_poly.type
_entity_poly.pdbx_seq_one_letter_code
_entity_poly.pdbx_strand_id
1 'polypeptide(L)'
;MLIQEKSFYPNDIYPKIDFLKIKRQLKSIYKNDLSDCGSICIIERKDYSLSVNSIGEVNIYYDLKFKQCVQDAVKDIELMFKSQIRSFYLIDRLEGSN
;
A
#
# COMPACT_ATOMS: atom_id res chain seq x y z
N MET A 1 14.91 16.44 7.27
CA MET A 1 13.49 16.11 7.04
C MET A 1 13.23 14.82 7.82
N LEU A 2 12.34 14.84 8.82
CA LEU A 2 12.04 13.64 9.59
C LEU A 2 11.12 12.76 8.74
N ILE A 3 11.70 11.75 8.10
CA ILE A 3 10.95 10.76 7.32
C ILE A 3 10.45 9.72 8.33
N GLN A 4 9.13 9.56 8.39
CA GLN A 4 8.46 8.48 9.10
C GLN A 4 8.38 7.27 8.17
N GLU A 5 8.57 6.09 8.73
CA GLU A 5 8.38 4.81 8.07
C GLU A 5 7.20 4.08 8.72
N LYS A 6 6.30 3.52 7.90
CA LYS A 6 5.23 2.65 8.35
C LYS A 6 5.04 1.47 7.41
N SER A 7 4.72 0.33 8.01
CA SER A 7 4.41 -0.91 7.31
C SER A 7 3.01 -1.41 7.69
N PHE A 8 2.24 -1.77 6.68
CA PHE A 8 0.92 -2.36 6.82
C PHE A 8 0.92 -3.75 6.20
N TYR A 9 0.37 -4.70 6.93
CA TYR A 9 0.36 -6.11 6.53
C TYR A 9 -1.06 -6.57 6.27
N PRO A 10 -1.29 -7.46 5.30
CA PRO A 10 -2.58 -8.12 5.17
C PRO A 10 -2.88 -8.91 6.44
N ASN A 11 -4.16 -9.00 6.79
CA ASN A 11 -4.62 -9.74 7.95
C ASN A 11 -4.47 -11.26 7.83
N ASP A 12 -4.27 -11.78 6.62
CA ASP A 12 -4.06 -13.20 6.33
C ASP A 12 -3.24 -13.36 5.02
N ILE A 13 -2.84 -14.58 4.70
CA ILE A 13 -2.17 -14.91 3.44
C ILE A 13 -3.22 -15.29 2.39
N TYR A 14 -3.20 -14.57 1.28
CA TYR A 14 -4.17 -14.73 0.21
C TYR A 14 -3.51 -15.18 -1.11
N PRO A 15 -3.28 -16.49 -1.31
CA PRO A 15 -2.50 -17.01 -2.44
C PRO A 15 -3.18 -16.82 -3.81
N LYS A 16 -4.47 -16.48 -3.84
CA LYS A 16 -5.27 -16.33 -5.07
C LYS A 16 -5.43 -14.88 -5.52
N ILE A 17 -4.68 -13.92 -4.94
CA ILE A 17 -4.72 -12.52 -5.39
C ILE A 17 -4.23 -12.44 -6.83
N ASP A 18 -5.05 -11.86 -7.70
CA ASP A 18 -4.64 -11.46 -9.04
C ASP A 18 -3.96 -10.09 -8.94
N PHE A 19 -2.64 -10.11 -8.72
CA PHE A 19 -1.88 -8.88 -8.58
C PHE A 19 -1.84 -8.06 -9.88
N LEU A 20 -2.05 -8.69 -11.05
CA LEU A 20 -2.15 -7.96 -12.32
C LEU A 20 -3.39 -7.06 -12.35
N LYS A 21 -4.51 -7.48 -11.75
CA LYS A 21 -5.68 -6.60 -11.58
C LYS A 21 -5.38 -5.43 -10.65
N ILE A 22 -4.68 -5.66 -9.55
CA ILE A 22 -4.26 -4.58 -8.63
C ILE A 22 -3.36 -3.58 -9.36
N LYS A 23 -2.33 -4.06 -10.08
CA LYS A 23 -1.45 -3.23 -10.91
C LYS A 23 -2.21 -2.33 -11.90
N ARG A 24 -3.24 -2.86 -12.56
CA ARG A 24 -4.07 -2.08 -13.49
C ARG A 24 -4.82 -0.95 -12.77
N GLN A 25 -5.36 -1.22 -11.57
CA GLN A 25 -6.02 -0.20 -10.76
C GLN A 25 -5.02 0.86 -10.29
N LEU A 26 -3.86 0.46 -9.77
CA LEU A 26 -2.78 1.37 -9.38
C LEU A 26 -2.34 2.26 -10.56
N LYS A 27 -2.14 1.68 -11.74
CA LYS A 27 -1.72 2.42 -12.94
C LYS A 27 -2.77 3.45 -13.39
N SER A 28 -4.05 3.13 -13.23
CA SER A 28 -5.14 4.06 -13.54
C SER A 28 -5.14 5.30 -12.64
N ILE A 29 -4.77 5.13 -11.36
CA ILE A 29 -4.81 6.19 -10.35
C ILE A 29 -3.52 7.02 -10.37
N TYR A 30 -2.37 6.34 -10.30
CA TYR A 30 -1.07 6.97 -10.11
C TYR A 30 -0.32 7.30 -11.40
N LYS A 31 -0.73 6.70 -12.54
CA LYS A 31 -0.21 7.01 -13.88
C LYS A 31 1.32 6.99 -13.94
N ASN A 32 1.94 8.16 -14.09
CA ASN A 32 3.39 8.33 -14.24
C ASN A 32 4.14 8.23 -12.90
N ASP A 33 3.43 8.33 -11.77
CA ASP A 33 4.01 8.22 -10.43
C ASP A 33 4.24 6.74 -10.05
N LEU A 34 3.80 5.78 -10.87
CA LEU A 34 3.90 4.33 -10.60
C LEU A 34 5.05 3.67 -11.37
N SER A 35 5.92 2.98 -10.63
CA SER A 35 6.91 2.04 -11.16
C SER A 35 6.47 0.60 -10.88
N ASP A 36 6.39 -0.24 -11.92
CA ASP A 36 6.12 -1.68 -11.81
C ASP A 36 7.45 -2.46 -11.81
N CYS A 37 7.76 -3.10 -10.69
CA CYS A 37 8.98 -3.88 -10.47
C CYS A 37 8.69 -5.39 -10.34
N GLY A 38 7.66 -5.90 -11.02
CA GLY A 38 7.29 -7.32 -10.97
C GLY A 38 6.38 -7.62 -9.77
N SER A 39 6.89 -8.22 -8.70
CA SER A 39 6.05 -8.54 -7.53
C SER A 39 5.83 -7.35 -6.58
N ILE A 40 6.39 -6.19 -6.92
CA ILE A 40 6.31 -4.95 -6.15
C ILE A 40 5.96 -3.81 -7.11
N CYS A 41 5.08 -2.92 -6.66
CA CYS A 41 4.79 -1.64 -7.29
C CYS A 41 5.23 -0.52 -6.35
N ILE A 42 5.93 0.47 -6.89
CA ILE A 42 6.41 1.65 -6.14
C ILE A 42 5.68 2.87 -6.67
N ILE A 43 5.16 3.70 -5.77
CA ILE A 43 4.53 4.98 -6.08
C ILE A 43 5.36 6.08 -5.44
N GLU A 44 5.87 6.99 -6.27
CA GLU A 44 6.67 8.13 -5.83
C GLU A 44 5.88 9.41 -6.06
N ARG A 45 5.47 10.07 -4.97
CA ARG A 45 4.85 11.39 -5.01
C ARG A 45 5.74 12.39 -4.28
N LYS A 46 5.46 13.68 -4.48
CA LYS A 46 6.17 14.76 -3.77
C LYS A 46 6.05 14.64 -2.24
N ASP A 47 4.95 14.06 -1.77
CA ASP A 47 4.54 14.09 -0.36
C ASP A 47 4.88 12.80 0.39
N TYR A 48 4.95 11.67 -0.31
CA TYR A 48 5.28 10.37 0.24
C TYR A 48 5.79 9.44 -0.87
N SER A 49 6.44 8.36 -0.46
CA SER A 49 6.74 7.21 -1.31
C SER A 49 6.14 5.96 -0.69
N LEU A 50 5.48 5.14 -1.50
CA LEU A 50 4.92 3.87 -1.03
C LEU A 50 5.30 2.71 -1.94
N SER A 51 5.43 1.52 -1.36
CA SER A 51 5.50 0.28 -2.11
C SER A 51 4.36 -0.65 -1.71
N VAL A 52 3.78 -1.36 -2.68
CA VAL A 52 2.80 -2.42 -2.45
C VAL A 52 3.24 -3.67 -3.19
N ASN A 53 3.23 -4.81 -2.51
CA ASN A 53 3.65 -6.08 -3.11
C ASN A 53 2.48 -7.02 -3.44
N SER A 54 2.80 -8.14 -4.08
CA SER A 54 1.82 -9.11 -4.58
C SER A 54 1.04 -9.85 -3.49
N ILE A 55 1.49 -9.79 -2.23
CA ILE A 55 0.78 -10.38 -1.08
C ILE A 55 -0.08 -9.34 -0.35
N GLY A 56 0.00 -8.06 -0.73
CA GLY A 56 -0.78 -6.98 -0.13
C GLY A 56 -0.10 -6.25 1.03
N GLU A 57 1.20 -6.45 1.23
CA GLU A 57 1.98 -5.62 2.15
C GLU A 57 2.19 -4.24 1.56
N VAL A 58 2.11 -3.21 2.41
CA VAL A 58 2.31 -1.80 2.03
C VAL A 58 3.35 -1.17 2.94
N ASN A 59 4.42 -0.64 2.36
CA ASN A 59 5.45 0.13 3.07
C ASN A 59 5.41 1.59 2.62
N ILE A 60 5.48 2.54 3.55
CA ILE A 60 5.31 3.97 3.29
C ILE A 60 6.37 4.81 4.00
N TYR A 61 6.96 5.73 3.26
CA TYR A 61 7.88 6.77 3.73
C TYR A 61 7.27 8.14 3.52
N TYR A 62 7.15 8.95 4.57
CA TYR A 62 6.46 10.24 4.49
C TYR A 62 6.93 11.26 5.54
N ASP A 63 6.71 12.54 5.29
CA ASP A 63 6.85 13.60 6.28
C ASP A 63 5.57 13.69 7.14
N LEU A 64 5.69 13.92 8.45
CA LEU A 64 4.56 13.87 9.40
C LEU A 64 3.37 14.74 8.99
N LYS A 65 3.64 15.87 8.30
CA LYS A 65 2.61 16.77 7.77
C LYS A 65 1.66 16.11 6.74
N PHE A 66 2.04 14.97 6.16
CA PHE A 66 1.27 14.22 5.18
C PHE A 66 0.59 12.96 5.73
N LYS A 67 0.51 12.81 7.06
CA LYS A 67 -0.10 11.64 7.73
C LYS A 67 -1.50 11.30 7.19
N GLN A 68 -2.35 12.31 6.94
CA GLN A 68 -3.69 12.08 6.42
C GLN A 68 -3.66 11.51 4.99
N CYS A 69 -2.84 12.07 4.10
CA CYS A 69 -2.68 11.58 2.73
C CYS A 69 -2.20 10.12 2.69
N VAL A 70 -1.34 9.74 3.63
CA VAL A 70 -0.89 8.36 3.80
C VAL A 70 -2.03 7.44 4.23
N GLN A 71 -2.85 7.85 5.20
CA GLN A 71 -4.01 7.07 5.63
C GLN A 71 -5.01 6.84 4.48
N ASP A 72 -5.25 7.87 3.67
CA ASP A 72 -6.13 7.77 2.51
C ASP A 72 -5.55 6.81 1.46
N ALA A 73 -4.24 6.90 1.17
CA ALA A 73 -3.56 5.99 0.23
C ALA A 73 -3.62 4.53 0.69
N VAL A 74 -3.40 4.26 1.99
CA VAL A 74 -3.51 2.91 2.57
C VAL A 74 -4.94 2.38 2.43
N LYS A 75 -5.94 3.22 2.70
CA LYS A 75 -7.35 2.84 2.58
C LYS A 75 -7.73 2.54 1.13
N ASP A 76 -7.25 3.34 0.18
CA ASP A 76 -7.49 3.10 -1.25
C ASP A 76 -6.88 1.76 -1.68
N ILE A 77 -5.63 1.48 -1.27
CA ILE A 77 -4.99 0.19 -1.55
C ILE A 77 -5.79 -0.96 -0.91
N GLU A 78 -6.19 -0.84 0.35
CA GLU A 78 -7.03 -1.86 1.00
C GLU A 78 -8.31 -2.14 0.20
N LEU A 79 -8.98 -1.10 -0.31
CA LEU A 79 -10.18 -1.25 -1.14
C LEU A 79 -9.89 -1.97 -2.47
N MET A 80 -8.72 -1.77 -3.08
CA MET A 80 -8.31 -2.49 -4.29
C MET A 80 -8.21 -3.99 -4.02
N PHE A 81 -7.58 -4.39 -2.90
CA PHE A 81 -7.51 -5.81 -2.52
C PHE A 81 -8.87 -6.36 -2.08
N LYS A 82 -9.69 -5.57 -1.37
CA LYS A 82 -11.08 -5.92 -1.01
C LYS A 82 -11.97 -6.18 -2.23
N SER A 83 -11.68 -5.57 -3.38
CA SER A 83 -12.40 -5.85 -4.62
C SER A 83 -12.25 -7.31 -5.10
N GLN A 84 -11.21 -8.01 -4.64
CA GLN A 84 -10.98 -9.42 -4.92
C GLN A 84 -11.27 -10.31 -3.70
N ILE A 85 -10.99 -9.82 -2.49
CA ILE A 85 -11.06 -10.59 -1.25
C ILE A 85 -11.78 -9.77 -0.19
N ARG A 86 -13.08 -10.04 -0.01
CA ARG A 86 -13.95 -9.26 0.89
C ARG A 86 -13.42 -9.16 2.33
N SER A 87 -12.74 -10.19 2.81
CA SER A 87 -12.19 -10.28 4.17
C SER A 87 -10.80 -9.63 4.33
N PHE A 88 -10.20 -9.12 3.25
CA PHE A 88 -8.91 -8.45 3.30
C PHE A 88 -9.00 -7.16 4.11
N TYR A 89 -8.06 -6.93 5.02
CA TYR A 89 -7.81 -5.63 5.63
C TYR A 89 -6.33 -5.49 6.00
N LEU A 90 -5.87 -4.25 6.12
CA LEU A 90 -4.48 -3.93 6.46
C LEU A 90 -4.34 -3.67 7.96
N ILE A 91 -3.32 -4.27 8.56
CA ILE A 91 -2.97 -4.11 9.97
C ILE A 91 -1.67 -3.32 10.06
N ASP A 92 -1.70 -2.23 10.82
CA ASP A 92 -0.50 -1.50 11.24
C ASP A 92 0.19 -2.30 12.36
N ARG A 93 1.29 -3.01 12.05
CA ARG A 93 2.06 -3.74 13.07
C ARG A 93 3.13 -2.83 13.66
N LEU A 94 2.70 -1.78 14.34
CA LEU A 94 3.52 -1.01 15.28
C LEU A 94 2.72 -0.68 16.55
N GLU A 95 2.21 -1.71 17.22
CA GLU A 95 2.18 -1.76 18.68
C GLU A 95 2.64 -3.15 19.10
N GLY A 96 3.97 -3.29 19.23
CA GLY A 96 4.52 -4.30 20.11
C GLY A 96 3.90 -4.08 21.48
N SER A 97 3.22 -5.11 21.98
CA SER A 97 2.69 -5.20 23.33
C SER A 97 3.80 -4.79 24.32
N ASN A 98 3.55 -3.73 25.09
CA ASN A 98 4.23 -3.56 26.39
C ASN A 98 3.72 -4.62 27.36
#